data_AF-A0A243PAD3-F1
#
_entry.id   AF-A0A243PAD3-F1
#
_cell.length_a   1.000
_cell.length_b   1.000
_cell.length_c   1.000
_cell.angle_alpha   90.00
_cell.angle_beta   90.00
_cell.angle_gamma   90.00
#
_symmetry.space_group_name_H-M   'P 1'
#
loop_
_entity.id
_entity.type
_entity.pdbx_description
1 polymer ?
#
loop_
_entity_poly.entity_id
_entity_poly.type
_entity_poly.pdbx_seq_one_letter_code
_entity_poly.pdbx_strand_id
1 'polypeptide(L)'
;MFAAPVAPVPTQSRRPAMRRFPVCACSTAHLPCAEHDAIDRLIQLAPRRRGRMIVDHPILTIEAHQYGFWVHLGFMDDWPERPDALSPEFWALLADARKAGANWLSFDRDEPPSDRFPVFATMQREATGDAGESVNAATPAGRITIRCSACGSAEVMRDAWARWDDDAQDWVLGAVFDAAFCEACEKDATLSEQPLDGLQHTHP
;
A
#
# COMPACT_ATOMS: atom_id res chain seq x y z
N MET A 1 26.72 67.76 22.22
CA MET A 1 27.00 66.57 21.38
C MET A 1 26.36 65.38 22.05
N PHE A 2 25.15 65.00 21.64
CA PHE A 2 24.45 63.82 22.15
C PHE A 2 24.55 62.71 21.12
N ALA A 3 25.08 61.56 21.55
CA ALA A 3 25.23 60.36 20.72
C ALA A 3 23.86 59.73 20.43
N ALA A 4 23.62 59.36 19.18
CA ALA A 4 22.44 58.58 18.78
C ALA A 4 22.63 57.09 19.15
N PRO A 5 21.57 56.37 19.56
CA PRO A 5 21.66 54.95 19.86
C PRO A 5 21.72 54.12 18.57
N VAL A 6 22.63 53.14 18.55
CA VAL A 6 22.77 52.12 17.50
C VAL A 6 21.60 51.15 17.60
N ALA A 7 20.89 50.96 16.47
CA ALA A 7 19.81 49.97 16.38
C ALA A 7 20.36 48.53 16.43
N PRO A 8 19.66 47.58 17.08
CA PRO A 8 20.09 46.19 17.11
C PRO A 8 19.93 45.51 15.74
N VAL A 9 20.94 44.74 15.34
CA VAL A 9 20.93 43.87 14.16
C VAL A 9 19.87 42.78 14.33
N PRO A 10 18.98 42.54 13.35
CA PRO A 10 18.00 41.48 13.46
C PRO A 10 18.69 40.11 13.40
N THR A 11 18.56 39.34 14.49
CA THR A 11 18.95 37.93 14.57
C THR A 11 18.12 37.15 13.56
N GLN A 12 18.77 36.58 12.54
CA GLN A 12 18.12 35.63 11.63
C GLN A 12 17.55 34.48 12.46
N SER A 13 16.22 34.46 12.56
CA SER A 13 15.47 33.28 13.00
C SER A 13 15.82 32.15 12.03
N ARG A 14 16.68 31.22 12.48
CA ARG A 14 16.87 29.93 11.80
C ARG A 14 15.55 29.17 11.90
N ARG A 15 14.64 29.42 10.96
CA ARG A 15 13.51 28.52 10.71
C ARG A 15 14.10 27.11 10.56
N PRO A 16 13.53 26.08 11.20
CA PRO A 16 13.97 24.71 10.95
C PRO A 16 13.89 24.49 9.44
N ALA A 17 15.04 24.19 8.82
CA ALA A 17 15.09 23.88 7.42
C ALA A 17 14.28 22.59 7.24
N MET A 18 13.03 22.72 6.75
CA MET A 18 12.31 21.58 6.20
C MET A 18 13.19 21.06 5.06
N ARG A 19 13.91 19.96 5.31
CA ARG A 19 14.62 19.26 4.24
C ARG A 19 13.55 18.78 3.28
N ARG A 20 13.60 19.25 2.02
CA ARG A 20 12.87 18.58 0.95
C ARG A 20 13.40 17.16 0.89
N PHE A 21 12.49 16.18 1.00
CA PHE A 21 12.82 14.77 0.91
C PHE A 21 12.61 14.32 -0.54
N PRO A 22 13.67 14.20 -1.35
CA PRO A 22 13.53 13.68 -2.70
C PRO A 22 13.18 12.19 -2.64
N VAL A 23 12.06 11.84 -3.28
CA VAL A 23 11.55 10.47 -3.44
C VAL A 23 11.49 10.18 -4.94
N CYS A 24 11.94 8.99 -5.34
CA CYS A 24 11.65 8.43 -6.66
C CYS A 24 10.57 7.36 -6.52
N ALA A 25 9.66 7.30 -7.49
CA ALA A 25 8.70 6.20 -7.62
C ALA A 25 9.20 5.23 -8.68
N CYS A 26 8.90 3.94 -8.48
CA CYS A 26 9.27 2.86 -9.36
C CYS A 26 8.17 1.81 -9.33
N SER A 27 7.87 1.22 -10.49
CA SER A 27 6.94 0.11 -10.57
C SER A 27 7.49 -1.13 -9.86
N THR A 28 6.65 -1.86 -9.13
CA THR A 28 7.02 -3.19 -8.59
C THR A 28 7.38 -4.19 -9.68
N ALA A 29 6.94 -3.97 -10.93
CA ALA A 29 7.27 -4.81 -12.08
C ALA A 29 8.77 -4.80 -12.45
N HIS A 30 9.57 -3.88 -11.91
CA HIS A 30 11.02 -3.85 -12.09
C HIS A 30 11.79 -4.73 -11.10
N LEU A 31 11.10 -5.34 -10.13
CA LEU A 31 11.70 -6.26 -9.17
C LEU A 31 11.66 -7.70 -9.69
N PRO A 32 12.76 -8.47 -9.57
CA PRO A 32 12.71 -9.90 -9.79
C PRO A 32 11.66 -10.56 -8.89
N CYS A 33 10.91 -11.54 -9.42
CA CYS A 33 9.82 -12.18 -8.68
C CYS A 33 10.25 -12.75 -7.32
N ALA A 34 11.45 -13.35 -7.24
CA ALA A 34 11.97 -13.89 -5.99
C ALA A 34 12.24 -12.81 -4.93
N GLU A 35 12.68 -11.62 -5.36
CA GLU A 35 12.93 -10.47 -4.48
C GLU A 35 11.61 -9.87 -4.01
N HIS A 36 10.66 -9.71 -4.94
CA HIS A 36 9.31 -9.24 -4.64
C HIS A 36 8.62 -10.16 -3.62
N ASP A 37 8.62 -11.47 -3.86
CA ASP A 37 8.04 -12.47 -2.95
C ASP A 37 8.73 -12.49 -1.58
N ALA A 38 10.05 -12.28 -1.53
CA ALA A 38 10.79 -12.24 -0.27
C ALA A 38 10.39 -11.02 0.57
N ILE A 39 10.30 -9.84 -0.05
CA ILE A 39 9.88 -8.61 0.63
C ILE A 39 8.42 -8.70 1.06
N ASP A 40 7.53 -9.20 0.21
CA ASP A 40 6.12 -9.41 0.55
C ASP A 40 5.95 -10.34 1.75
N ARG A 41 6.73 -11.43 1.83
CA ARG A 41 6.71 -12.31 3.01
C ARG A 41 7.18 -11.59 4.26
N LEU A 42 8.23 -10.78 4.19
CA LEU A 42 8.71 -10.01 5.34
C LEU A 42 7.66 -9.00 5.82
N ILE A 43 6.97 -8.33 4.89
CA ILE A 43 5.88 -7.40 5.19
C ILE A 43 4.69 -8.13 5.84
N GLN A 44 4.29 -9.29 5.31
CA GLN A 44 3.20 -10.09 5.86
C GLN A 44 3.48 -10.60 7.28
N LEU A 45 4.73 -10.97 7.55
CA LEU A 45 5.16 -11.48 8.87
C LEU A 45 5.52 -10.35 9.86
N ALA A 46 5.62 -9.10 9.39
CA ALA A 46 6.05 -7.97 10.20
C ALA A 46 5.06 -7.68 11.34
N PRO A 47 5.51 -7.66 12.61
CA PRO A 47 4.66 -7.36 13.74
C PRO A 47 4.24 -5.88 13.71
N ARG A 48 2.93 -5.62 13.85
CA ARG A 48 2.42 -4.26 14.04
C ARG A 48 2.68 -3.81 15.48
N ARG A 49 3.48 -2.75 15.67
CA ARG A 49 3.78 -2.15 16.98
C ARG A 49 3.36 -0.68 16.96
N ARG A 50 2.35 -0.32 17.77
CA ARG A 50 1.83 1.07 17.88
C ARG A 50 1.44 1.68 16.52
N GLY A 51 0.82 0.89 15.65
CA GLY A 51 0.39 1.34 14.31
C GLY A 51 1.49 1.43 13.26
N ARG A 52 2.76 1.23 13.62
CA ARG A 52 3.87 1.12 12.66
C ARG A 52 4.20 -0.34 12.37
N MET A 53 4.39 -0.64 11.10
CA MET A 53 4.87 -1.92 10.63
C MET A 53 6.40 -1.85 10.55
N ILE A 54 7.08 -2.71 11.31
CA ILE A 54 8.54 -2.78 11.31
C ILE A 54 8.91 -4.03 10.53
N VAL A 55 9.37 -3.83 9.30
CA VAL A 55 9.85 -4.93 8.44
C VAL A 55 11.29 -5.22 8.85
N ASP A 56 11.52 -6.44 9.35
CA ASP A 56 12.86 -6.88 9.76
C ASP A 56 13.64 -7.34 8.52
N HIS A 57 14.46 -6.44 7.95
CA HIS A 57 15.34 -6.74 6.83
C HIS A 57 16.80 -6.49 7.24
N PRO A 58 17.74 -7.41 6.97
CA PRO A 58 19.10 -7.35 7.51
C PRO A 58 19.92 -6.14 7.03
N ILE A 59 19.55 -5.57 5.88
CA ILE A 59 20.31 -4.49 5.23
C ILE A 59 19.45 -3.25 4.95
N LEU A 60 18.14 -3.43 4.77
CA LEU A 60 17.26 -2.41 4.21
C LEU A 60 16.36 -1.88 5.32
N THR A 61 16.09 -0.58 5.28
CA THR A 61 14.98 -0.02 6.06
C THR A 61 13.77 0.07 5.14
N ILE A 62 12.78 -0.79 5.39
CA ILE A 62 11.59 -0.93 4.56
C ILE A 62 10.36 -0.42 5.33
N GLU A 63 9.58 0.45 4.67
CA GLU A 63 8.27 0.88 5.16
C GLU A 63 7.18 0.41 4.20
N ALA A 64 6.31 -0.48 4.66
CA ALA A 64 5.21 -0.97 3.84
C ALA A 64 4.07 0.04 3.75
N HIS A 65 3.45 0.15 2.58
CA HIS A 65 2.20 0.88 2.35
C HIS A 65 1.19 0.00 1.61
N GLN A 66 -0.03 0.50 1.42
CA GLN A 66 -1.16 -0.26 0.88
C GLN A 66 -0.96 -0.82 -0.55
N TYR A 67 -0.03 -0.26 -1.32
CA TYR A 67 0.19 -0.58 -2.73
C TYR A 67 1.64 -1.00 -3.05
N GLY A 68 2.44 -1.25 -2.01
CA GLY A 68 3.84 -1.63 -2.15
C GLY A 68 4.66 -1.27 -0.91
N PHE A 69 5.88 -0.80 -1.11
CA PHE A 69 6.79 -0.49 -0.01
C PHE A 69 7.84 0.54 -0.40
N TRP A 70 8.36 1.23 0.60
CA TRP A 70 9.44 2.21 0.47
C TRP A 70 10.73 1.63 1.00
N VAL A 71 11.84 1.96 0.33
CA VAL A 71 13.18 1.61 0.77
C VAL A 71 13.95 2.90 1.05
N HIS A 72 14.45 3.05 2.26
CA HIS A 72 15.36 4.15 2.59
C HIS A 72 16.72 3.89 1.98
N LEU A 73 17.28 4.88 1.28
CA LEU A 73 18.57 4.76 0.58
C LEU A 73 19.77 5.19 1.44
N GLY A 74 19.55 5.58 2.69
CA GLY A 74 20.64 6.04 3.57
C GLY A 74 21.70 4.97 3.87
N PHE A 75 21.36 3.69 3.80
CA PHE A 75 22.32 2.60 4.00
C PHE A 75 23.35 2.50 2.86
N MET A 76 23.08 3.09 1.69
CA MET A 76 23.98 3.01 0.55
C MET A 76 25.31 3.74 0.79
N ASP A 77 25.34 4.70 1.72
CA ASP A 77 26.58 5.38 2.11
C ASP A 77 27.52 4.44 2.89
N ASP A 78 26.96 3.44 3.57
CA ASP A 78 27.70 2.44 4.35
C ASP A 78 28.09 1.19 3.52
N TRP A 79 27.49 1.04 2.32
CA TRP A 79 27.69 -0.09 1.41
C TRP A 79 28.12 0.40 0.02
N PRO A 80 29.44 0.62 -0.21
CA PRO A 80 29.94 1.12 -1.50
C PRO A 80 29.78 0.11 -2.64
N GLU A 81 29.65 -1.18 -2.31
CA GLU A 81 29.42 -2.28 -3.24
C GLU A 81 28.11 -3.01 -2.91
N ARG A 82 27.56 -3.69 -3.92
CA ARG A 82 26.30 -4.44 -3.76
C ARG A 82 26.47 -5.60 -2.76
N PRO A 83 25.65 -5.68 -1.70
CA PRO A 83 25.59 -6.86 -0.84
C PRO A 83 25.14 -8.11 -1.59
N ASP A 84 25.70 -9.29 -1.27
CA ASP A 84 25.31 -10.56 -1.90
C ASP A 84 23.84 -10.96 -1.67
N ALA A 85 23.24 -10.45 -0.59
CA ALA A 85 21.86 -10.71 -0.25
C ALA A 85 20.84 -9.94 -1.13
N LEU A 86 21.29 -8.99 -1.94
CA LEU A 86 20.44 -8.23 -2.86
C LEU A 86 20.71 -8.65 -4.31
N SER A 87 19.64 -8.86 -5.08
CA SER A 87 19.76 -9.11 -6.52
C SER A 87 20.44 -7.93 -7.25
N PRO A 88 21.23 -8.19 -8.33
CA PRO A 88 21.82 -7.14 -9.15
C PRO A 88 20.79 -6.14 -9.68
N GLU A 89 19.62 -6.63 -10.06
CA GLU A 89 18.51 -5.86 -10.63
C GLU A 89 17.94 -4.89 -9.60
N PHE A 90 17.68 -5.39 -8.38
CA PHE A 90 17.17 -4.54 -7.30
C PHE A 90 18.21 -3.48 -6.90
N TRP A 91 19.48 -3.86 -6.78
CA TRP A 91 20.57 -2.92 -6.50
C TRP A 91 20.68 -1.82 -7.55
N ALA A 92 20.50 -2.14 -8.83
CA ALA A 92 20.55 -1.16 -9.92
C ALA A 92 19.48 -0.07 -9.73
N LEU A 93 18.27 -0.43 -9.31
CA LEU A 93 17.18 0.51 -9.03
C LEU A 93 17.52 1.43 -7.84
N LEU A 94 17.99 0.86 -6.73
CA LEU A 94 18.38 1.63 -5.54
C LEU A 94 19.53 2.61 -5.86
N ALA A 95 20.55 2.14 -6.57
CA ALA A 95 21.69 2.95 -6.98
C ALA A 95 21.30 4.07 -7.95
N ASP A 96 20.36 3.82 -8.85
CA ASP A 96 19.87 4.83 -9.77
C ASP A 96 19.09 5.95 -9.07
N ALA A 97 18.17 5.58 -8.17
CA ALA A 97 17.44 6.54 -7.34
C ALA A 97 18.40 7.36 -6.47
N ARG A 98 19.44 6.73 -5.90
CA ARG A 98 20.47 7.44 -5.13
C ARG A 98 21.27 8.42 -5.97
N LYS A 99 21.65 8.05 -7.21
CA LYS A 99 22.31 8.96 -8.17
C LYS A 99 21.42 10.13 -8.56
N ALA A 100 20.10 9.93 -8.64
CA ALA A 100 19.12 10.99 -8.84
C ALA A 100 18.95 11.90 -7.60
N GLY A 101 19.65 11.60 -6.49
CA GLY A 101 19.62 12.37 -5.26
C GLY A 101 18.50 11.98 -4.31
N ALA A 102 17.78 10.88 -4.56
CA ALA A 102 16.71 10.42 -3.69
C ALA A 102 17.26 9.89 -2.36
N ASN A 103 16.46 10.05 -1.30
CA ASN A 103 16.68 9.39 -0.01
C ASN A 103 15.74 8.21 0.20
N TRP A 104 14.69 8.13 -0.61
CA TRP A 104 13.72 7.05 -0.60
C TRP A 104 13.39 6.64 -2.03
N LEU A 105 13.24 5.34 -2.23
CA LEU A 105 12.66 4.77 -3.43
C LEU A 105 11.35 4.08 -3.05
N SER A 106 10.25 4.53 -3.63
CA SER A 106 8.93 3.92 -3.51
C SER A 106 8.77 2.87 -4.60
N PHE A 107 8.42 1.66 -4.22
CA PHE A 107 7.95 0.63 -5.12
C PHE A 107 6.43 0.59 -5.03
N ASP A 108 5.76 1.01 -6.10
CA ASP A 108 4.31 1.08 -6.18
C ASP A 108 3.81 0.19 -7.32
N ARG A 109 2.74 -0.58 -7.07
CA ARG A 109 2.12 -1.43 -8.07
C ARG A 109 1.36 -0.64 -9.14
N ASP A 110 0.92 0.57 -8.81
CA ASP A 110 0.12 1.42 -9.70
C ASP A 110 1.01 2.34 -10.54
N GLU A 111 2.30 2.45 -10.19
CA GLU A 111 3.28 3.16 -11.00
C GLU A 111 3.54 2.38 -12.31
N PRO A 112 3.38 3.01 -13.49
CA PRO A 112 3.64 2.34 -14.75
C PRO A 112 5.11 1.94 -14.89
N PRO A 113 5.42 0.80 -15.53
CA PRO A 113 6.80 0.44 -15.80
C PRO A 113 7.50 1.47 -16.69
N SER A 114 8.77 1.71 -16.40
CA SER A 114 9.65 2.57 -17.20
C SER A 114 10.44 1.76 -18.22
N ASP A 115 10.76 2.37 -19.36
CA ASP A 115 11.59 1.73 -20.41
C ASP A 115 13.07 1.59 -20.03
N ARG A 116 13.47 2.13 -18.87
CA ARG A 116 14.86 2.27 -18.45
C ARG A 116 15.40 1.05 -17.71
N PHE A 117 14.51 0.21 -17.20
CA PHE A 117 14.86 -0.97 -16.42
C PHE A 117 14.14 -2.21 -16.96
N PRO A 118 14.72 -3.41 -16.79
CA PRO A 118 14.03 -4.65 -17.14
C PRO A 118 12.69 -4.75 -16.42
N VAL A 119 11.69 -5.27 -17.12
CA VAL A 119 10.41 -5.63 -16.53
C VAL A 119 10.41 -7.13 -16.31
N PHE A 120 10.25 -7.53 -15.06
CA PHE A 120 10.03 -8.91 -14.70
C PHE A 120 8.53 -9.12 -14.66
N ALA A 121 8.02 -9.98 -15.54
CA ALA A 121 6.63 -10.36 -15.49
C ALA A 121 6.35 -10.89 -14.08
N THR A 122 5.56 -10.14 -13.31
CA THR A 122 4.85 -10.74 -12.19
C THR A 122 4.03 -11.83 -12.86
N MET A 123 4.39 -13.09 -12.62
CA MET A 123 3.48 -14.20 -12.85
C MET A 123 2.31 -13.94 -11.91
N GLN A 124 1.41 -13.04 -12.32
CA GLN A 124 0.01 -13.23 -12.06
C GLN A 124 -0.21 -14.69 -12.43
N ARG A 125 -0.86 -15.43 -11.53
CA ARG A 125 -1.67 -16.54 -12.02
C ARG A 125 -2.62 -15.92 -13.03
N GLU A 126 -2.21 -15.90 -14.29
CA GLU A 126 -3.07 -15.75 -15.43
C GLU A 126 -4.03 -16.93 -15.31
N ALA A 127 -5.21 -16.66 -14.75
CA ALA A 127 -6.41 -17.30 -15.26
C ALA A 127 -6.54 -16.77 -16.69
N THR A 128 -5.79 -17.40 -17.59
CA THR A 128 -5.89 -17.22 -19.02
C THR A 128 -7.36 -17.30 -19.37
N GLY A 129 -7.86 -16.29 -20.08
CA GLY A 129 -9.23 -16.34 -20.57
C GLY A 129 -9.42 -17.62 -21.37
N ASP A 130 -10.44 -18.39 -21.02
CA ASP A 130 -11.09 -19.26 -21.98
C ASP A 130 -12.54 -18.81 -22.10
N ALA A 131 -12.98 -18.79 -23.35
CA ALA A 131 -14.33 -18.51 -23.73
C ALA A 131 -15.22 -19.65 -23.18
N GLY A 132 -16.16 -19.27 -22.31
CA GLY A 132 -17.41 -19.97 -22.05
C GLY A 132 -17.33 -21.48 -21.80
N GLU A 133 -17.27 -21.88 -20.53
CA GLU A 133 -18.08 -23.02 -20.08
C GLU A 133 -18.51 -22.82 -18.62
N SER A 134 -19.81 -22.67 -18.44
CA SER A 134 -20.46 -22.68 -17.14
C SER A 134 -20.35 -24.05 -16.50
N VAL A 135 -19.59 -24.19 -15.41
CA VAL A 135 -19.80 -25.25 -14.42
C VAL A 135 -19.73 -24.69 -13.01
N ASN A 136 -20.84 -24.11 -12.58
CA ASN A 136 -21.17 -24.01 -11.17
C ASN A 136 -21.36 -25.41 -10.61
N ALA A 137 -20.50 -25.82 -9.68
CA ALA A 137 -20.84 -26.78 -8.62
C ALA A 137 -19.80 -26.75 -7.50
N ALA A 138 -19.57 -25.59 -6.88
CA ALA A 138 -19.13 -25.56 -5.51
C ALA A 138 -20.38 -25.56 -4.63
N THR A 139 -20.58 -26.62 -3.87
CA THR A 139 -21.60 -26.78 -2.81
C THR A 139 -21.79 -25.46 -2.05
N PRO A 140 -23.01 -24.96 -1.84
CA PRO A 140 -23.20 -23.67 -1.18
C PRO A 140 -22.78 -23.80 0.30
N ALA A 141 -21.63 -23.22 0.63
CA ALA A 141 -21.40 -22.77 2.00
C ALA A 141 -22.60 -21.87 2.36
N GLY A 142 -23.23 -22.12 3.51
CA GLY A 142 -24.46 -21.46 3.92
C GLY A 142 -24.40 -19.95 3.69
N ARG A 143 -25.50 -19.37 3.19
CA ARG A 143 -25.58 -17.91 3.01
C ARG A 143 -25.26 -17.24 4.34
N ILE A 144 -24.54 -16.13 4.31
CA ILE A 144 -24.23 -15.34 5.50
C ILE A 144 -24.83 -13.94 5.38
N THR A 145 -25.00 -13.27 6.52
CA THR A 145 -25.33 -11.86 6.64
C THR A 145 -24.31 -11.17 7.51
N ILE A 146 -23.94 -9.95 7.14
CA ILE A 146 -23.05 -9.11 7.94
C ILE A 146 -23.90 -8.24 8.86
N ARG A 147 -23.56 -8.18 10.15
CA ARG A 147 -24.30 -7.40 11.15
C ARG A 147 -23.35 -6.54 11.97
N CYS A 148 -23.83 -5.38 12.43
CA CYS A 148 -23.12 -4.60 13.43
C CYS A 148 -23.01 -5.41 14.74
N SER A 149 -21.79 -5.60 15.25
CA SER A 149 -21.58 -6.34 16.50
C SER A 149 -22.18 -5.65 17.74
N ALA A 150 -22.47 -4.34 17.65
CA ALA A 150 -23.02 -3.57 18.77
C ALA A 150 -24.56 -3.59 18.84
N CYS A 151 -25.26 -3.47 17.70
CA CYS A 151 -26.72 -3.38 17.67
C CYS A 151 -27.41 -4.54 16.92
N GLY A 152 -26.66 -5.36 16.19
CA GLY A 152 -27.20 -6.44 15.38
C GLY A 152 -27.86 -6.01 14.06
N SER A 153 -27.82 -4.72 13.70
CA SER A 153 -28.42 -4.21 12.45
C SER A 153 -27.71 -4.73 11.18
N ALA A 154 -28.46 -4.83 10.08
CA ALA A 154 -27.96 -5.05 8.71
C ALA A 154 -27.37 -3.79 8.07
N GLU A 155 -27.76 -2.62 8.57
CA GLU A 155 -27.47 -1.32 7.96
C GLU A 155 -26.03 -0.92 8.27
N VAL A 156 -25.10 -1.68 7.69
CA VAL A 156 -23.66 -1.53 7.86
C VAL A 156 -23.01 -1.30 6.52
N MET A 157 -22.09 -0.34 6.48
CA MET A 157 -21.31 -0.01 5.29
C MET A 157 -19.83 -0.26 5.56
N ARG A 158 -19.10 -0.38 4.46
CA ARG A 158 -17.65 -0.46 4.45
C ARG A 158 -17.10 0.71 3.64
N ASP A 159 -15.98 1.24 4.09
CA ASP A 159 -15.27 2.23 3.30
C ASP A 159 -14.71 1.59 2.04
N ALA A 160 -14.82 2.30 0.93
CA ALA A 160 -14.36 1.86 -0.35
C ALA A 160 -14.00 3.06 -1.23
N TRP A 161 -13.21 2.80 -2.27
CA TRP A 161 -13.08 3.75 -3.37
C TRP A 161 -13.61 3.13 -4.66
N ALA A 162 -14.13 3.98 -5.53
CA ALA A 162 -14.51 3.63 -6.89
C ALA A 162 -13.66 4.45 -7.86
N ARG A 163 -13.30 3.87 -9.01
CA ARG A 163 -12.70 4.60 -10.13
C ARG A 163 -13.72 4.76 -11.24
N TRP A 164 -13.58 5.83 -12.00
CA TRP A 164 -14.24 5.94 -13.28
C TRP A 164 -13.65 4.89 -14.24
N ASP A 165 -14.52 4.21 -14.98
CA ASP A 165 -14.14 3.30 -16.05
C ASP A 165 -14.62 3.87 -17.38
N ASP A 166 -13.70 4.24 -18.27
CA ASP A 166 -14.03 4.87 -19.55
C ASP A 166 -14.70 3.91 -20.53
N ASP A 167 -14.49 2.59 -20.41
CA ASP A 167 -15.14 1.62 -21.28
C ASP A 167 -16.57 1.31 -20.80
N ALA A 168 -16.76 1.16 -19.48
CA ALA A 168 -18.08 0.96 -18.89
C ALA A 168 -18.89 2.25 -18.76
N GLN A 169 -18.23 3.43 -18.87
CA GLN A 169 -18.80 4.75 -18.62
C GLN A 169 -19.54 4.81 -17.26
N ASP A 170 -18.96 4.19 -16.24
CA ASP A 170 -19.55 4.09 -14.90
C ASP A 170 -18.48 4.09 -13.81
N TRP A 171 -18.91 4.36 -12.57
CA TRP A 171 -18.08 4.21 -11.39
C TRP A 171 -18.00 2.73 -10.99
N VAL A 172 -16.81 2.15 -11.12
CA VAL A 172 -16.55 0.77 -10.73
C VAL A 172 -15.86 0.72 -9.38
N LEU A 173 -16.35 -0.16 -8.50
CA LEU A 173 -15.77 -0.39 -7.19
C LEU A 173 -14.34 -0.93 -7.34
N GLY A 174 -13.37 -0.21 -6.80
CA GLY A 174 -11.96 -0.58 -6.88
C GLY A 174 -11.54 -1.50 -5.75
N ALA A 175 -11.72 -1.05 -4.50
CA ALA A 175 -11.43 -1.85 -3.32
C ALA A 175 -12.33 -1.46 -2.14
N VAL A 176 -12.53 -2.42 -1.23
CA VAL A 176 -13.27 -2.27 0.03
C VAL A 176 -12.30 -2.49 1.18
N PHE A 177 -12.30 -1.60 2.16
CA PHE A 177 -11.41 -1.62 3.33
C PHE A 177 -12.08 -2.27 4.55
N ASP A 178 -11.37 -2.33 5.68
CA ASP A 178 -11.88 -2.89 6.94
C ASP A 178 -12.64 -1.88 7.81
N ALA A 179 -12.41 -0.58 7.59
CA ALA A 179 -13.21 0.49 8.18
C ALA A 179 -14.69 0.31 7.82
N ALA A 180 -15.53 0.38 8.85
CA ALA A 180 -16.95 0.13 8.72
C ALA A 180 -17.76 1.07 9.61
N PHE A 181 -18.96 1.37 9.16
CA PHE A 181 -19.91 2.27 9.81
C PHE A 181 -21.26 1.59 9.93
N CYS A 182 -21.98 1.84 11.00
CA CYS A 182 -23.34 1.34 11.19
C CYS A 182 -24.30 2.52 11.15
N GLU A 183 -25.19 2.56 10.16
CA GLU A 183 -26.18 3.64 10.00
C GLU A 183 -27.15 3.67 11.18
N ALA A 184 -27.58 2.51 11.67
CA ALA A 184 -28.45 2.44 12.84
C ALA A 184 -27.80 2.95 14.15
N CYS A 185 -26.46 2.94 14.23
CA CYS A 185 -25.73 3.44 15.39
C CYS A 185 -25.13 4.83 15.17
N GLU A 186 -25.16 5.33 13.94
CA GLU A 186 -24.48 6.53 13.45
C GLU A 186 -22.99 6.63 13.89
N LYS A 187 -22.27 5.52 13.88
CA LYS A 187 -20.85 5.47 14.32
C LYS A 187 -20.07 4.33 13.68
N ASP A 188 -18.75 4.38 13.84
CA ASP A 188 -17.82 3.32 13.48
C ASP A 188 -18.24 1.98 14.12
N ALA A 189 -18.17 0.91 13.33
CA ALA A 189 -18.72 -0.38 13.67
C ALA A 189 -17.70 -1.50 13.49
N THR A 190 -17.68 -2.43 14.45
CA THR A 190 -17.16 -3.77 14.23
C THR A 190 -18.25 -4.62 13.59
N LEU A 191 -17.90 -5.40 12.57
CA LEU A 191 -18.84 -6.26 11.87
C LEU A 191 -18.69 -7.72 12.32
N SER A 192 -19.81 -8.44 12.34
CA SER A 192 -19.88 -9.87 12.63
C SER A 192 -20.60 -10.58 11.49
N GLU A 193 -20.07 -11.73 11.10
CA GLU A 193 -20.71 -12.63 10.16
C GLU A 193 -21.69 -13.52 10.94
N GLN A 194 -22.92 -13.63 10.44
CA GLN A 194 -23.92 -14.55 10.97
C GLN A 194 -24.44 -15.44 9.85
N PRO A 195 -24.69 -16.74 10.11
CA PRO A 195 -25.41 -17.59 9.16
C PRO A 195 -26.76 -16.97 8.85
N LEU A 196 -27.04 -16.80 7.56
CA LEU A 196 -28.37 -16.50 7.08
C LEU A 196 -29.09 -17.86 6.97
N ASP A 197 -29.54 -18.37 8.11
CA ASP A 197 -30.35 -19.58 8.13
C ASP A 197 -31.51 -19.41 7.16
N GLY A 198 -31.71 -20.43 6.32
CA GLY A 198 -32.64 -20.42 5.20
C GLY A 198 -34.08 -20.26 5.64
N LEU A 199 -34.49 -19.03 5.94
CA LEU A 199 -35.89 -18.66 6.04
C LEU A 199 -36.42 -18.50 4.62
N GLN A 200 -37.16 -19.55 4.25
CA GLN A 200 -38.02 -19.67 3.10
C GLN A 200 -38.73 -18.34 2.81
N HIS A 201 -38.47 -17.78 1.63
CA HIS A 201 -39.34 -16.76 1.05
C HIS A 201 -40.74 -17.36 0.88
N THR A 202 -41.63 -17.07 1.82
CA THR A 202 -43.06 -17.23 1.61
C THR A 202 -43.57 -15.83 1.26
N HIS A 203 -43.67 -15.54 -0.04
CA HIS A 203 -44.42 -14.39 -0.51
C HIS A 203 -45.86 -14.83 -0.81
N PRO A 204 -46.90 -14.11 -0.32
CA PRO A 204 -48.27 -14.23 -0.82
C PRO A 204 -48.41 -13.66 -2.23
#